data_AF-A0A7Y2BB30-F1
#
_entry.id   AF-A0A7Y2BB30-F1
#
_cell.length_a   1.000
_cell.length_b   1.000
_cell.length_c   1.000
_cell.angle_alpha   90.00
_cell.angle_beta   90.00
_cell.angle_gamma   90.00
#
_symmetry.space_group_name_H-M   'P 1'
#
loop_
_entity.id
_entity.type
_entity.pdbx_description
1 polymer ?
#
loop_
_entity_poly.entity_id
_entity_poly.type
_entity_poly.pdbx_seq_one_letter_code
_entity_poly.pdbx_strand_id
1 'polypeptide(L)'
;MKKLNVIGAFLLAIPLIVFGSNYFIDMIPKPPDDGSIGLDMLETMRSGGMMVYVALGHIIIGLMLIFKKTRYVASILQLPISLAIVFFNYQCNLEDWLWVY
;
A
#
# COMPACT_ATOMS: atom_id res chain seq x y z
N MET A 1 -20.03 18.86 4.94
CA MET A 1 -18.63 18.53 4.62
C MET A 1 -18.38 18.94 3.18
N LYS A 2 -17.26 19.60 2.86
CA LYS A 2 -16.93 19.91 1.46
C LYS A 2 -16.87 18.60 0.68
N LYS A 3 -17.60 18.49 -0.44
CA LYS A 3 -17.72 17.25 -1.25
C LYS A 3 -16.34 16.65 -1.58
N LEU A 4 -15.34 17.50 -1.78
CA LEU A 4 -13.96 17.13 -2.05
C LEU A 4 -13.33 16.23 -0.99
N ASN A 5 -13.54 16.50 0.31
CA ASN A 5 -12.95 15.70 1.39
C ASN A 5 -13.58 14.30 1.50
N VAL A 6 -14.81 14.14 1.00
CA VAL A 6 -15.47 12.83 0.96
C VAL A 6 -14.93 12.04 -0.21
N ILE A 7 -14.87 12.66 -1.39
CA ILE A 7 -14.33 12.03 -2.61
C ILE A 7 -12.89 11.58 -2.38
N GLY A 8 -12.02 12.45 -1.87
CA GLY A 8 -10.62 12.10 -1.60
C GLY A 8 -10.47 10.96 -0.59
N ALA A 9 -11.34 10.90 0.43
CA ALA A 9 -11.30 9.82 1.40
C ALA A 9 -11.67 8.47 0.79
N PHE A 10 -12.70 8.42 -0.07
CA PHE A 10 -13.08 7.18 -0.76
C PHE A 10 -12.04 6.76 -1.81
N LEU A 11 -11.47 7.72 -2.55
CA LEU A 11 -10.40 7.45 -3.52
C LEU A 11 -9.18 6.83 -2.85
N LEU A 12 -8.86 7.21 -1.61
CA LEU A 12 -7.77 6.61 -0.86
C LEU A 12 -8.18 5.28 -0.20
N ALA A 13 -9.35 5.25 0.45
CA ALA A 13 -9.81 4.13 1.26
C ALA A 13 -10.07 2.86 0.44
N ILE A 14 -10.65 2.98 -0.76
CA ILE A 14 -11.03 1.81 -1.56
C ILE A 14 -9.78 1.01 -1.98
N PRO A 15 -8.75 1.60 -2.62
CA PRO A 15 -7.52 0.88 -2.93
C PRO A 15 -6.85 0.26 -1.70
N LEU A 16 -6.79 1.00 -0.59
CA LEU A 16 -6.24 0.54 0.69
C LEU A 16 -6.91 -0.78 1.13
N ILE A 17 -8.24 -0.81 1.16
CA ILE A 17 -9.01 -1.99 1.57
C ILE A 17 -8.84 -3.12 0.56
N VAL A 18 -8.89 -2.83 -0.74
CA VAL A 18 -8.76 -3.85 -1.79
C VAL A 18 -7.39 -4.51 -1.74
N PHE A 19 -6.30 -3.74 -1.71
CA PHE A 19 -4.94 -4.30 -1.66
C PHE A 19 -4.65 -5.04 -0.35
N GLY A 20 -5.10 -4.51 0.79
CA GLY A 20 -4.94 -5.20 2.06
C GLY A 20 -5.75 -6.50 2.10
N SER A 21 -6.97 -6.49 1.59
CA SER A 21 -7.81 -7.71 1.53
C SER A 21 -7.22 -8.73 0.58
N ASN A 22 -6.64 -8.28 -0.55
CA ASN A 22 -6.03 -9.15 -1.56
C ASN A 22 -5.02 -10.13 -0.99
N TYR A 23 -4.27 -9.73 0.03
CA TYR A 23 -3.31 -10.59 0.71
C TYR A 23 -3.95 -11.87 1.31
N PHE A 24 -5.21 -11.81 1.74
CA PHE A 24 -5.91 -12.92 2.40
C PHE A 24 -6.78 -13.76 1.46
N ILE A 25 -7.24 -13.16 0.37
CA ILE A 25 -8.22 -13.78 -0.55
C ILE A 25 -7.65 -14.02 -1.94
N ASP A 26 -6.41 -13.61 -2.20
CA ASP A 26 -5.68 -13.76 -3.47
C ASP A 26 -6.53 -13.36 -4.70
N MET A 27 -7.29 -12.26 -4.58
CA MET A 27 -8.18 -11.75 -5.62
C MET A 27 -7.44 -11.37 -6.92
N ILE A 28 -6.23 -10.85 -6.79
CA ILE A 28 -5.36 -10.35 -7.85
C ILE A 28 -4.13 -11.24 -7.85
N PRO A 29 -3.82 -11.90 -8.99
CA PRO A 29 -2.66 -12.76 -9.09
C PRO A 29 -1.37 -11.96 -8.87
N LYS A 30 -0.40 -12.59 -8.21
CA LYS A 30 0.93 -12.01 -8.06
C LYS A 30 1.53 -11.80 -9.46
N PRO A 31 2.20 -10.66 -9.73
CA PRO A 31 3.00 -10.51 -10.93
C PRO A 31 4.03 -11.65 -11.02
N PRO A 32 4.30 -12.17 -12.24
CA PRO A 32 5.36 -13.13 -12.45
C PRO A 32 6.69 -12.53 -12.00
N ASP A 33 7.56 -13.37 -11.49
CA ASP A 33 8.92 -12.97 -11.13
C ASP A 33 9.66 -12.53 -12.40
N ASP A 34 10.15 -11.29 -12.39
CA ASP A 34 10.90 -10.65 -13.46
C ASP A 34 12.34 -10.33 -13.06
N GLY A 35 12.78 -10.77 -11.87
CA GLY A 35 14.10 -10.49 -11.33
C GLY A 35 14.30 -9.07 -10.80
N SER A 36 13.24 -8.26 -10.71
CA SER A 36 13.33 -6.92 -10.10
C SER A 36 13.51 -7.00 -8.58
N ILE A 37 14.35 -6.11 -8.05
CA ILE A 37 14.61 -5.98 -6.61
C ILE A 37 13.31 -5.70 -5.84
N GLY A 38 12.38 -4.99 -6.49
CA GLY A 38 11.06 -4.69 -5.95
C GLY A 38 10.24 -5.95 -5.64
N LEU A 39 10.20 -6.92 -6.56
CA LEU A 39 9.45 -8.17 -6.38
C LEU A 39 10.11 -9.10 -5.36
N ASP A 40 11.44 -9.14 -5.33
CA ASP A 40 12.21 -9.91 -4.35
C ASP A 40 11.95 -9.43 -2.92
N MET A 41 11.94 -8.12 -2.71
CA MET A 41 11.58 -7.55 -1.40
C MET A 41 10.13 -7.90 -1.05
N LEU A 42 9.20 -7.78 -1.99
CA LEU A 42 7.79 -8.08 -1.74
C LEU A 42 7.59 -9.56 -1.34
N GLU A 43 8.30 -10.49 -1.98
CA GLU A 43 8.27 -11.91 -1.63
C GLU A 43 8.94 -12.18 -0.28
N THR A 44 10.04 -11.49 0.03
CA THR A 44 10.71 -11.59 1.33
C THR A 44 9.81 -11.10 2.47
N MET A 45 9.12 -9.98 2.28
CA MET A 45 8.15 -9.47 3.26
C MET A 45 6.97 -10.42 3.45
N ARG A 46 6.55 -11.10 2.38
CA ARG A 46 5.44 -12.05 2.40
C ARG A 46 5.80 -13.34 3.11
N SER A 47 6.93 -13.94 2.76
CA SER A 47 7.45 -15.16 3.39
C SER A 47 7.87 -14.93 4.85
N GLY A 48 8.38 -13.74 5.18
CA GLY A 48 8.71 -13.32 6.54
C GLY A 48 7.50 -12.94 7.41
N GLY A 49 6.27 -13.04 6.90
CA GLY A 49 5.03 -12.74 7.64
C GLY A 49 4.76 -11.25 7.88
N MET A 50 5.65 -10.35 7.44
CA MET A 50 5.50 -8.91 7.62
C MET A 50 4.30 -8.36 6.84
N MET A 51 4.01 -8.93 5.66
CA MET A 51 2.89 -8.50 4.83
C MET A 51 1.52 -8.66 5.51
N VAL A 52 1.37 -9.57 6.49
CA VAL A 52 0.13 -9.69 7.27
C VAL A 52 -0.17 -8.37 8.00
N TYR A 53 0.83 -7.81 8.68
CA TYR A 53 0.69 -6.57 9.45
C TYR A 53 0.45 -5.38 8.54
N VAL A 54 1.14 -5.34 7.39
CA VAL A 54 0.95 -4.30 6.37
C VAL A 54 -0.49 -4.36 5.83
N ALA A 55 -0.98 -5.56 5.48
CA ALA A 55 -2.31 -5.77 4.95
C ALA A 55 -3.41 -5.36 5.96
N LEU A 56 -3.28 -5.79 7.21
CA LEU A 56 -4.20 -5.39 8.29
C LEU A 56 -4.18 -3.87 8.52
N GLY A 57 -2.99 -3.26 8.52
CA GLY A 57 -2.85 -1.81 8.63
C GLY A 57 -3.59 -1.06 7.51
N HIS A 58 -3.44 -1.50 6.26
CA HIS A 58 -4.12 -0.91 5.11
C HIS A 58 -5.65 -1.03 5.24
N ILE A 59 -6.16 -2.19 5.67
CA ILE A 59 -7.61 -2.40 5.88
C ILE A 59 -8.13 -1.48 6.99
N ILE A 60 -7.46 -1.46 8.15
CA ILE A 60 -7.87 -0.66 9.31
C ILE A 60 -7.89 0.83 8.95
N ILE A 61 -6.82 1.34 8.34
CA ILE A 61 -6.72 2.74 7.92
C ILE A 61 -7.77 3.08 6.85
N GLY A 62 -7.97 2.19 5.88
CA GLY A 62 -9.00 2.33 4.85
C GLY A 62 -10.41 2.45 5.46
N LEU A 63 -10.75 1.58 6.41
CA LEU A 63 -12.02 1.65 7.14
C LEU A 63 -12.14 2.96 7.95
N MET A 64 -11.06 3.38 8.63
CA MET A 64 -11.04 4.63 9.38
C MET A 64 -11.20 5.87 8.50
N LEU A 65 -10.78 5.85 7.23
CA LEU A 65 -10.97 6.95 6.28
C LEU A 65 -12.44 7.12 5.86
N ILE A 66 -13.19 6.02 5.78
CA ILE A 66 -14.62 6.03 5.45
C ILE A 66 -15.39 6.79 6.55
N PHE A 67 -15.09 6.52 7.83
CA PHE A 67 -15.75 7.19 8.95
C PHE A 67 -15.22 8.62 9.16
N LYS A 68 -16.11 9.60 9.07
CA LYS A 68 -15.78 11.03 9.24
C LYS A 68 -15.00 11.34 10.52
N LYS A 69 -15.34 10.68 11.64
CA LYS A 69 -14.76 10.96 12.97
C LYS A 69 -13.27 10.58 13.05
N THR A 70 -12.87 9.52 12.37
CA THR A 70 -11.50 8.95 12.41
C THR A 70 -10.64 9.39 11.24
N ARG A 71 -11.22 10.05 10.24
CA ARG A 71 -10.55 10.42 8.98
C ARG A 71 -9.24 11.18 9.17
N TYR A 72 -9.19 12.16 10.08
CA TYR A 72 -7.98 12.95 10.33
C TYR A 72 -6.83 12.07 10.83
N VAL A 73 -7.11 11.23 11.83
CA VAL A 73 -6.12 10.28 12.39
C VAL A 73 -5.67 9.30 11.30
N ALA A 74 -6.62 8.76 10.54
CA ALA A 74 -6.31 7.84 9.45
C ALA A 74 -5.41 8.48 8.38
N SER A 75 -5.64 9.75 8.03
CA SER A 75 -4.78 10.47 7.08
C SER A 75 -3.36 10.66 7.61
N ILE A 76 -3.18 10.93 8.90
CA ILE A 76 -1.85 11.04 9.52
C ILE A 76 -1.14 9.69 9.52
N LEU A 77 -1.84 8.61 9.88
CA LEU A 77 -1.28 7.26 9.87
C LEU A 77 -0.91 6.77 8.47
N GLN A 78 -1.71 7.15 7.46
CA GLN A 78 -1.45 6.80 6.07
C GLN A 78 -0.26 7.55 5.47
N LEU A 79 -0.01 8.78 5.91
CA LEU A 79 1.03 9.65 5.35
C LEU A 79 2.43 8.98 5.29
N PRO A 80 3.01 8.45 6.39
CA PRO A 80 4.32 7.81 6.34
C PRO A 80 4.33 6.55 5.48
N ILE A 81 3.23 5.80 5.43
CA ILE A 81 3.11 4.60 4.58
C ILE A 81 3.19 5.00 3.11
N SER A 82 2.43 6.00 2.70
CA SER A 82 2.46 6.51 1.32
C SER A 82 3.85 7.05 0.95
N LEU A 83 4.50 7.78 1.86
CA LEU A 83 5.86 8.28 1.64
C LEU A 83 6.87 7.14 1.49
N ALA A 84 6.78 6.11 2.33
CA ALA A 84 7.65 4.94 2.25
C ALA A 84 7.48 4.19 0.92
N ILE A 85 6.25 4.00 0.45
CA ILE A 85 5.98 3.36 -0.85
C ILE A 85 6.59 4.18 -1.99
N VAL A 86 6.40 5.51 -2.01
CA VAL A 86 6.95 6.38 -3.06
C VAL A 86 8.47 6.34 -3.05
N PHE A 87 9.10 6.44 -1.87
CA PHE A 87 10.54 6.40 -1.73
C PHE A 87 11.12 5.05 -2.16
N PHE A 88 10.48 3.95 -1.75
CA PHE A 88 10.84 2.60 -2.16
C PHE A 88 10.78 2.43 -3.68
N ASN A 89 9.66 2.84 -4.31
CA ASN A 89 9.50 2.74 -5.77
C ASN A 89 10.53 3.61 -6.52
N TYR A 90 10.88 4.77 -5.96
CA TYR A 90 11.93 5.62 -6.54
C TYR A 90 13.30 4.95 -6.46
N GLN A 91 13.66 4.37 -5.31
CA GLN A 91 14.94 3.71 -5.11
C GLN A 91 15.08 2.44 -5.95
N CYS A 92 14.07 1.57 -5.97
CA CYS A 92 14.10 0.35 -6.79
C CYS A 92 14.22 0.67 -8.27
N ASN A 93 13.43 1.61 -8.80
CA ASN A 93 13.58 2.03 -10.19
C ASN A 93 14.98 2.61 -10.46
N LEU A 94 15.54 3.37 -9.54
CA LEU A 94 16.89 3.93 -9.72
C LEU A 94 17.94 2.82 -9.79
N GLU A 95 17.86 1.82 -8.92
CA GLU A 95 18.78 0.68 -8.91
C GLU A 95 18.62 -0.19 -10.17
N ASP A 96 17.40 -0.55 -10.54
CA ASP A 96 17.14 -1.32 -11.77
C ASP A 96 17.71 -0.60 -13.01
N TRP A 97 17.65 0.74 -13.06
CA TRP A 97 18.29 1.53 -14.12
C TRP A 97 19.82 1.52 -14.08
N LEU A 98 20.44 1.47 -12.89
CA LEU A 98 21.90 1.48 -12.73
C LEU A 98 22.56 0.13 -13.06
N TRP A 99 21.81 -0.98 -13.00
CA TRP A 99 22.32 -2.32 -13.34
C TRP A 99 22.02 -2.77 -14.77
N VAL A 100 21.23 -1.99 -15.52
CA VAL A 100 20.92 -2.20 -16.95
C VAL A 100 21.92 -1.50 -17.90
N TYR A 101 22.75 -0.59 -17.37
CA TYR A 101 23.83 0.12 -18.10
C TYR A 101 25.18 -0.06 -17.40
#